data_AF-A0A1J5KNH4-F1
#
_entry.id   AF-A0A1J5KNH4-F1
#
_cell.length_a   1.000
_cell.length_b   1.000
_cell.length_c   1.000
_cell.angle_alpha   90.00
_cell.angle_beta   90.00
_cell.angle_gamma   90.00
#
_symmetry.space_group_name_H-M   'P 1'
#
loop_
_entity.id
_entity.type
_entity.pdbx_description
1 polymer ?
#
loop_
_entity_poly.entity_id
_entity_poly.type
_entity_poly.pdbx_seq_one_letter_code
_entity_poly.pdbx_strand_id
1 'polypeptide(L)'
;MKALKVIILLVFLQSIASASVDCHDSFFQVNEIQDSKSFVIHDENLKSDFEVEPIAYVKEAILDLIEKAPGCQEKVSANQNKSIPMDINVVCRELIPGKAYSSSCIAESELGYFFVNQDMLGNVNLVFNRWD
;
A
#
# COMPACT_ATOMS: atom_id res chain seq x y z
N MET A 1 4.13 25.52 48.57
CA MET A 1 5.39 25.03 47.94
C MET A 1 5.42 23.52 47.65
N LYS A 2 4.80 22.64 48.46
CA LYS A 2 4.79 21.18 48.18
C LYS A 2 4.01 20.80 46.91
N ALA A 3 2.87 21.43 46.66
CA ALA A 3 2.05 21.20 45.46
C ALA A 3 2.76 21.59 44.15
N LEU A 4 3.57 22.66 44.15
CA LEU A 4 4.30 23.12 42.96
C LEU A 4 5.37 22.10 42.51
N LYS A 5 6.01 21.40 43.46
CA LYS A 5 6.99 20.34 43.16
C LYS A 5 6.35 19.10 42.52
N VAL A 6 5.11 18.78 42.90
CA VAL A 6 4.35 17.64 42.34
C VAL A 6 3.92 17.93 40.90
N ILE A 7 3.50 19.17 40.61
CA ILE A 7 3.10 19.58 39.25
C ILE A 7 4.31 19.56 38.31
N ILE A 8 5.48 20.05 38.74
CA ILE A 8 6.71 20.02 37.93
C ILE A 8 7.14 18.57 37.63
N LEU A 9 7.02 17.65 38.59
CA LEU A 9 7.35 16.24 38.40
C LEU A 9 6.43 15.54 37.37
N LEU A 10 5.16 15.93 37.30
CA LEU A 10 4.19 15.38 36.33
C LEU A 10 4.44 15.85 34.88
N VAL A 11 4.96 17.07 34.68
CA VAL A 11 5.27 17.59 33.34
C VAL A 11 6.49 16.90 32.73
N PHE A 12 7.48 16.50 33.55
CA PHE A 12 8.66 15.76 33.06
C PHE A 12 8.38 14.28 32.71
N LEU A 13 7.22 13.73 33.10
CA LEU A 13 6.83 12.35 32.78
C LEU A 13 6.11 12.20 31.43
N GLN A 14 5.78 13.29 30.74
CA GLN A 14 5.01 13.23 29.49
C GLN A 14 5.86 13.07 28.22
N SER A 15 7.19 12.97 28.31
CA SER A 15 8.06 13.21 27.15
C SER A 15 8.39 12.01 26.25
N ILE A 16 7.68 10.86 26.32
CA ILE A 16 8.01 9.74 25.41
C ILE A 16 6.78 8.91 24.98
N ALA A 17 5.68 9.57 24.65
CA ALA A 17 4.64 8.91 23.84
C ALA A 17 4.96 9.14 22.35
N SER A 18 5.71 8.23 21.74
CA SER A 18 5.80 8.15 20.28
C SER A 18 4.65 7.27 19.81
N ALA A 19 3.60 7.86 19.27
CA ALA A 19 2.62 7.12 18.50
C ALA A 19 3.22 6.91 17.11
N SER A 20 3.70 5.69 16.82
CA SER A 20 3.98 5.30 15.44
C SER A 20 2.63 5.21 14.72
N VAL A 21 2.48 5.94 13.62
CA VAL A 21 1.33 5.78 12.73
C VAL A 21 1.44 4.40 12.10
N ASP A 22 0.47 3.52 12.39
CA ASP A 22 0.41 2.20 11.76
C ASP A 22 -0.03 2.34 10.31
N CYS A 23 0.75 1.78 9.39
CA CYS A 23 0.46 1.83 7.96
C CYS A 23 -0.85 1.11 7.64
N HIS A 24 -1.13 -0.03 8.27
CA HIS A 24 -2.31 -0.84 7.95
C HIS A 24 -3.59 -0.07 8.27
N ASP A 25 -3.70 0.42 9.52
CA ASP A 25 -4.82 1.25 9.95
C ASP A 25 -4.96 2.53 9.09
N SER A 26 -3.84 3.16 8.75
CA SER A 26 -3.84 4.39 7.94
C SER A 26 -4.30 4.13 6.51
N PHE A 27 -3.86 3.03 5.89
CA PHE A 27 -4.30 2.63 4.56
C PHE A 27 -5.81 2.41 4.53
N PHE A 28 -6.37 1.72 5.52
CA PHE A 28 -7.82 1.48 5.58
C PHE A 28 -8.59 2.76 5.87
N GLN A 29 -8.14 3.60 6.80
CA GLN A 29 -8.84 4.84 7.15
C GLN A 29 -8.83 5.86 6.01
N VAL A 30 -7.66 6.15 5.42
CA VAL A 30 -7.52 7.15 4.36
C VAL A 30 -8.25 6.74 3.10
N ASN A 31 -8.28 5.44 2.82
CA ASN A 31 -9.04 4.92 1.68
C ASN A 31 -10.46 4.53 2.05
N GLU A 32 -10.97 4.83 3.26
CA GLU A 32 -12.35 4.49 3.68
C GLU A 32 -12.74 3.03 3.38
N ILE A 33 -11.80 2.10 3.55
CA ILE A 33 -12.00 0.68 3.25
C ILE A 33 -12.73 0.04 4.43
N GLN A 34 -13.96 -0.41 4.20
CA GLN A 34 -14.71 -1.20 5.18
C GLN A 34 -14.47 -2.69 4.98
N ASP A 35 -14.83 -3.22 3.80
CA ASP A 35 -14.66 -4.64 3.46
C ASP A 35 -13.83 -4.80 2.18
N SER A 36 -14.23 -4.10 1.12
CA SER A 36 -13.57 -4.11 -0.19
C SER A 36 -13.60 -2.72 -0.83
N LYS A 37 -12.67 -2.47 -1.74
CA LYS A 37 -12.61 -1.20 -2.49
C LYS A 37 -11.92 -1.37 -3.83
N SER A 38 -12.42 -0.65 -4.83
CA SER A 38 -11.80 -0.56 -6.15
C SER A 38 -10.94 0.69 -6.27
N PHE A 39 -9.79 0.54 -6.91
CA PHE A 39 -8.83 1.59 -7.22
C PHE A 39 -8.48 1.56 -8.70
N VAL A 40 -8.10 2.72 -9.22
CA VAL A 40 -7.60 2.87 -10.58
C VAL A 40 -6.27 3.59 -10.52
N ILE A 41 -5.26 3.04 -11.18
CA ILE A 41 -3.93 3.63 -11.32
C ILE A 41 -3.65 3.75 -12.81
N HIS A 42 -3.16 4.91 -13.24
CA HIS A 42 -2.79 5.12 -14.63
C HIS A 42 -1.38 4.58 -14.89
N ASP A 43 -1.23 3.84 -15.99
CA ASP A 43 0.00 3.18 -16.44
C ASP A 43 1.20 4.13 -16.53
N GLU A 44 0.96 5.40 -16.85
CA GLU A 44 1.99 6.45 -16.91
C GLU A 44 2.71 6.70 -15.58
N ASN A 45 2.15 6.25 -14.46
CA ASN A 45 2.76 6.35 -13.14
C ASN A 45 3.64 5.12 -12.80
N LEU A 46 3.64 4.10 -13.66
CA LEU A 46 4.33 2.83 -13.45
C LEU A 46 5.50 2.71 -14.44
N LYS A 47 6.58 2.08 -14.01
CA LYS A 47 7.80 1.87 -14.81
C LYS A 47 7.80 0.53 -15.52
N SER A 48 7.23 -0.48 -14.88
CA SER A 48 7.12 -1.82 -15.44
C SER A 48 6.08 -1.83 -16.55
N ASP A 49 6.15 -2.82 -17.43
CA ASP A 49 5.16 -3.04 -18.49
C ASP A 49 4.32 -4.28 -18.14
N PHE A 50 2.99 -4.18 -18.22
CA PHE A 50 2.08 -5.27 -17.85
C PHE A 50 2.19 -6.49 -18.77
N GLU A 51 2.41 -6.28 -20.07
CA GLU A 51 2.49 -7.37 -21.04
C GLU A 51 3.84 -8.11 -20.98
N VAL A 52 4.90 -7.41 -20.56
CA VAL A 52 6.26 -7.97 -20.47
C VAL A 52 6.55 -8.52 -19.07
N GLU A 53 6.23 -7.76 -18.02
CA GLU A 53 6.57 -8.07 -16.62
C GLU A 53 5.35 -7.90 -15.69
N PRO A 54 4.26 -8.68 -15.90
CA PRO A 54 3.00 -8.48 -15.18
C PRO A 54 3.13 -8.59 -13.66
N ILE A 55 4.05 -9.43 -13.17
CA ILE A 55 4.32 -9.58 -11.73
C ILE A 55 4.94 -8.31 -11.14
N ALA A 56 5.96 -7.74 -11.80
CA ALA A 56 6.62 -6.53 -11.33
C ALA A 56 5.65 -5.34 -11.40
N TYR A 57 4.90 -5.25 -12.50
CA TYR A 57 3.86 -4.25 -12.71
C TYR A 57 2.81 -4.21 -11.60
N VAL A 58 2.24 -5.37 -11.25
CA VAL A 58 1.23 -5.47 -10.20
C VAL A 58 1.79 -5.09 -8.83
N LYS A 59 3.03 -5.49 -8.52
CA LYS A 59 3.69 -5.08 -7.27
C LYS A 59 3.88 -3.58 -7.22
N GLU A 60 4.35 -2.97 -8.31
CA GLU A 60 4.55 -1.54 -8.41
C GLU A 60 3.24 -0.77 -8.22
N ALA A 61 2.16 -1.20 -8.89
CA ALA A 61 0.83 -0.62 -8.76
C ALA A 61 0.30 -0.68 -7.32
N ILE A 62 0.41 -1.83 -6.66
CA ILE A 62 -0.06 -2.00 -5.28
C ILE A 62 0.78 -1.15 -4.31
N LEU A 63 2.10 -1.09 -4.51
CA LEU A 63 2.97 -0.25 -3.68
C LEU A 63 2.68 1.24 -3.88
N ASP A 64 2.51 1.72 -5.11
CA ASP A 64 2.13 3.12 -5.39
C ASP A 64 0.80 3.50 -4.72
N LEU A 65 -0.16 2.57 -4.67
CA LEU A 65 -1.42 2.78 -3.97
C LEU A 65 -1.24 2.89 -2.46
N ILE A 66 -0.51 1.94 -1.85
CA ILE A 66 -0.36 1.84 -0.40
C ILE A 66 0.52 2.97 0.14
N GLU A 67 1.60 3.31 -0.57
CA GLU A 67 2.53 4.37 -0.19
C GLU A 67 1.90 5.76 -0.19
N LYS A 68 0.71 5.96 -0.77
CA LYS A 68 -0.02 7.23 -0.66
C LYS A 68 -0.62 7.44 0.73
N ALA A 69 -0.79 6.38 1.53
CA ALA A 69 -1.30 6.49 2.89
C ALA A 69 -0.22 6.96 3.89
N PRO A 70 -0.56 7.82 4.87
CA PRO A 70 0.36 8.25 5.92
C PRO A 70 0.92 7.06 6.71
N GLY A 71 2.21 7.11 7.05
CA GLY A 71 2.84 6.01 7.80
C GLY A 71 3.17 4.79 6.93
N CYS A 72 2.72 4.76 5.67
CA CYS A 72 3.10 3.74 4.70
C CYS A 72 4.36 4.09 3.89
N GLN A 73 4.93 5.29 4.09
CA GLN A 73 6.23 5.66 3.54
C GLN A 73 7.32 5.49 4.60
N GLU A 74 8.38 4.73 4.32
CA GLU A 74 9.58 4.79 5.18
C GLU A 74 10.28 6.15 5.01
N LYS A 75 10.56 6.83 6.12
CA LYS A 75 11.52 7.95 6.13
C LYS A 75 12.93 7.39 6.02
N VAL A 76 13.45 7.24 4.80
CA VAL A 76 14.87 7.00 4.58
C VAL A 76 15.55 8.33 4.31
N SER A 77 16.62 8.61 5.05
CA SER A 77 17.51 9.76 4.86
C SER A 77 17.80 10.04 3.37
N ALA A 78 17.37 11.21 2.93
CA ALA A 78 17.79 12.02 1.78
C ALA A 78 17.94 11.41 0.37
N ASN A 79 18.09 10.11 0.13
CA ASN A 79 18.45 9.61 -1.21
C ASN A 79 17.97 8.20 -1.60
N GLN A 80 17.09 7.52 -0.84
CA GLN A 80 16.58 6.21 -1.24
C GLN A 80 15.12 6.03 -0.82
N ASN A 81 14.18 6.09 -1.77
CA ASN A 81 12.80 5.69 -1.51
C ASN A 81 12.79 4.17 -1.35
N LYS A 82 12.78 3.69 -0.11
CA LYS A 82 12.53 2.28 0.18
C LYS A 82 11.06 2.17 0.58
N SER A 83 10.30 1.44 -0.21
CA SER A 83 8.94 1.05 0.14
C SER A 83 8.94 0.30 1.47
N ILE A 84 7.89 0.41 2.28
CA ILE A 84 7.71 -0.51 3.41
C ILE A 84 7.83 -1.93 2.85
N PRO A 85 8.64 -2.82 3.45
CA PRO A 85 8.75 -4.19 2.99
C PRO A 85 7.41 -4.91 3.24
N MET A 86 6.48 -4.74 2.32
CA MET A 86 5.26 -5.52 2.23
C MET A 86 5.57 -6.73 1.39
N ASP A 87 5.43 -7.92 1.98
CA ASP A 87 5.50 -9.14 1.20
C ASP A 87 4.23 -9.25 0.35
N ILE A 88 4.40 -9.07 -0.96
CA ILE A 88 3.32 -9.18 -1.94
C ILE A 88 3.62 -10.40 -2.81
N ASN A 89 2.83 -11.45 -2.64
CA ASN A 89 2.84 -12.62 -3.49
C ASN A 89 1.92 -12.39 -4.69
N VAL A 90 2.41 -12.53 -5.91
CA VAL A 90 1.62 -12.25 -7.13
C VAL A 90 1.62 -13.45 -8.05
N VAL A 91 0.43 -13.83 -8.50
CA VAL A 91 0.22 -14.85 -9.51
C VAL A 91 -0.58 -14.24 -10.66
N CYS A 92 -0.03 -14.32 -11.86
CA CYS A 92 -0.66 -13.82 -13.08
C CYS A 92 -0.98 -14.98 -14.04
N ARG A 93 -2.10 -14.88 -14.74
CA ARG A 93 -2.51 -15.84 -15.76
C ARG A 93 -3.14 -15.13 -16.95
N GLU A 94 -2.72 -15.51 -18.14
CA GLU A 94 -3.41 -15.14 -19.38
C GLU A 94 -4.80 -15.79 -19.40
N LEU A 95 -5.85 -14.97 -19.52
CA LEU A 95 -7.21 -15.47 -19.69
C LEU A 95 -7.42 -16.05 -21.09
N ILE A 96 -6.70 -15.51 -22.09
CA ILE A 96 -6.66 -16.00 -23.46
C ILE A 96 -5.21 -16.37 -23.80
N PRO A 97 -4.89 -17.66 -24.01
CA PRO A 97 -3.53 -18.09 -24.29
C PRO A 97 -2.89 -17.35 -25.47
N GLY A 98 -1.66 -16.84 -25.28
CA GLY A 98 -0.91 -16.09 -26.27
C GLY A 98 -1.35 -14.63 -26.43
N LYS A 99 -2.21 -14.13 -25.54
CA LYS A 99 -2.64 -12.73 -25.49
C LYS A 99 -2.22 -12.13 -24.15
N ALA A 100 -1.02 -11.55 -24.10
CA ALA A 100 -0.44 -10.97 -22.88
C ALA A 100 -1.36 -9.91 -22.23
N TYR A 101 -1.99 -9.04 -23.03
CA TYR A 101 -2.98 -8.05 -22.58
C TYR A 101 -4.23 -8.64 -21.90
N SER A 102 -4.48 -9.94 -22.06
CA SER A 102 -5.59 -10.64 -21.39
C SER A 102 -5.21 -11.17 -20.01
N SER A 103 -4.01 -10.86 -19.53
CA SER A 103 -3.56 -11.30 -18.21
C SER A 103 -4.41 -10.70 -17.11
N SER A 104 -4.72 -11.52 -16.12
CA SER A 104 -5.27 -11.09 -14.84
C SER A 104 -4.43 -11.66 -13.72
N CYS A 105 -4.23 -10.86 -12.69
CA CYS A 105 -3.36 -11.21 -11.57
C CYS A 105 -4.14 -11.18 -10.26
N ILE A 106 -3.74 -12.06 -9.35
CA ILE A 106 -4.12 -12.02 -7.94
C ILE A 106 -2.85 -11.70 -7.17
N ALA A 107 -2.95 -10.74 -6.27
CA ALA A 107 -1.87 -10.38 -5.37
C ALA A 107 -2.33 -10.50 -3.92
N GLU A 108 -1.54 -11.15 -3.09
CA GLU A 108 -1.83 -11.39 -1.67
C GLU A 108 -0.79 -10.65 -0.83
N SER A 109 -1.23 -10.01 0.25
CA SER A 109 -0.37 -9.39 1.25
C SER A 109 -0.94 -9.57 2.66
N GLU A 110 -0.24 -9.07 3.67
CA GLU A 110 -0.75 -9.06 5.05
C GLU A 110 -2.03 -8.21 5.22
N LEU A 111 -2.29 -7.25 4.33
CA LEU A 111 -3.49 -6.41 4.37
C LEU A 111 -4.75 -7.12 3.87
N GLY A 112 -4.60 -8.02 2.91
CA GLY A 112 -5.71 -8.58 2.13
C GLY A 112 -5.24 -9.12 0.79
N TYR A 113 -6.14 -9.15 -0.18
CA TYR A 113 -5.83 -9.56 -1.54
C TYR A 113 -6.40 -8.58 -2.58
N PHE A 114 -5.71 -8.48 -3.71
CA PHE A 114 -6.05 -7.64 -4.83
C PHE A 114 -6.31 -8.50 -6.06
N PHE A 115 -7.44 -8.26 -6.73
CA PHE A 115 -7.59 -8.63 -8.13
C PHE A 115 -7.10 -7.49 -9.00
N VAL A 116 -6.23 -7.78 -9.96
CA VAL A 116 -5.61 -6.78 -10.81
C VAL A 116 -5.79 -7.13 -12.28
N ASN A 117 -6.21 -6.13 -13.07
CA ASN A 117 -6.26 -6.20 -14.51
C ASN A 117 -5.85 -4.84 -15.12
N GLN A 118 -5.43 -4.88 -16.37
CA GLN A 118 -5.19 -3.67 -17.16
C GLN A 118 -6.31 -3.54 -18.21
N ASP A 119 -6.84 -2.34 -18.40
CA ASP A 119 -7.77 -2.05 -19.48
C ASP A 119 -7.03 -1.60 -20.76
N MET A 120 -7.75 -1.50 -21.87
CA MET A 120 -7.18 -1.08 -23.16
C MET A 120 -6.82 0.41 -23.23
N LEU A 121 -7.11 1.19 -22.19
CA LEU A 121 -6.78 2.61 -22.09
C LEU A 121 -5.54 2.85 -21.22
N GLY A 122 -4.85 1.80 -20.78
CA GLY A 122 -3.68 1.93 -19.92
C GLY A 122 -4.06 2.26 -18.48
N ASN A 123 -5.22 1.82 -18.00
CA ASN A 123 -5.54 1.89 -16.57
C ASN A 123 -5.39 0.51 -15.94
N VAL A 124 -4.80 0.49 -14.76
CA VAL A 124 -4.77 -0.66 -13.86
C VAL A 124 -5.97 -0.56 -12.94
N ASN A 125 -6.86 -1.54 -13.00
CA ASN A 125 -7.94 -1.64 -12.02
C ASN A 125 -7.53 -2.63 -10.94
N LEU A 126 -7.57 -2.19 -9.70
CA LEU A 126 -7.28 -3.00 -8.53
C LEU A 126 -8.56 -3.13 -7.70
N VAL A 127 -8.98 -4.35 -7.41
CA VAL A 127 -10.08 -4.62 -6.48
C VAL A 127 -9.50 -5.25 -5.23
N PHE A 128 -9.42 -4.47 -4.16
CA PHE A 128 -8.94 -4.90 -2.85
C PHE A 128 -10.07 -5.52 -2.03
N ASN A 129 -9.76 -6.59 -1.31
CA ASN A 129 -10.59 -7.18 -0.27
C ASN A 129 -9.74 -7.48 0.96
N ARG A 130 -10.31 -7.24 2.14
CA ARG A 130 -9.71 -7.67 3.41
C ARG A 130 -9.76 -9.19 3.56
N TRP A 131 -8.96 -9.69 4.49
CA TRP A 131 -8.99 -11.12 4.86
C TRP A 131 -10.17 -11.49 5.76
N ASP A 132 -10.71 -10.52 6.50
CA ASP A 132 -11.78 -10.70 7.50
C ASP A 132 -13.16 -10.23 7.05
#